data_AF-A0A822EBJ3-F1
#
_entry.id   AF-A0A822EBJ3-F1
#
_cell.length_a   1.000
_cell.length_b   1.000
_cell.length_c   1.000
_cell.angle_alpha   90.00
_cell.angle_beta   90.00
_cell.angle_gamma   90.00
#
_symmetry.space_group_name_H-M   'P 1'
#
loop_
_entity.id
_entity.type
_entity.pdbx_description
1 polymer ?
#
loop_
_entity_poly.entity_id
_entity_poly.type
_entity_poly.pdbx_seq_one_letter_code
_entity_poly.pdbx_strand_id
1 'polypeptide(L)'
;MGLKGLMHTTYQQIKQLDNHILPYLKHLSIQNMHLSLSTDLPDICNKIFSNDSSHLQSCFLSNKTIIKRTQQWMQMPSLRVLKVGLINLLAYKATLSSCPNLYSFKFITFVETEIPSEIKSHLNIKRLILKNDYFFKS
;
A
#
# COMPACT_ATOMS: atom_id res chain seq x y z
N MET A 1 19.60 -9.18 20.97
CA MET A 1 18.18 -9.12 20.54
C MET A 1 18.17 -8.93 19.03
N GLY A 2 17.84 -9.97 18.25
CA GLY A 2 18.05 -9.96 16.79
C GLY A 2 17.00 -9.16 16.02
N LEU A 3 17.32 -8.77 14.78
CA LEU A 3 16.43 -8.08 13.82
C LEU A 3 15.03 -8.72 13.71
N LYS A 4 14.92 -10.05 13.86
CA LYS A 4 13.63 -10.77 13.87
C LYS A 4 12.72 -10.37 15.04
N GLY A 5 13.28 -10.10 16.22
CA GLY A 5 12.50 -9.69 17.40
C GLY A 5 11.88 -8.31 17.24
N LEU A 6 12.64 -7.36 16.68
CA LEU A 6 12.15 -6.00 16.38
C LEU A 6 11.05 -6.01 15.31
N MET A 7 11.21 -6.83 14.26
CA MET A 7 10.19 -6.98 13.21
C MET A 7 8.86 -7.53 13.78
N HIS A 8 8.93 -8.49 14.70
CA HIS A 8 7.75 -9.05 15.35
C HIS A 8 7.02 -8.00 16.22
N THR A 9 7.76 -7.21 17.00
CA THR A 9 7.15 -6.19 17.87
C THR A 9 6.45 -5.09 17.06
N THR A 10 7.07 -4.57 16.01
CA THR A 10 6.43 -3.55 15.17
C THR A 10 5.21 -4.09 14.44
N TYR A 11 5.23 -5.37 14.05
CA TYR A 11 4.05 -6.03 13.47
C TYR A 11 2.89 -6.12 14.46
N GLN A 12 3.13 -6.56 15.69
CA GLN A 12 2.10 -6.63 16.73
C GLN A 12 1.52 -5.24 17.04
N GLN A 13 2.35 -4.20 17.07
CA GLN A 13 1.91 -2.81 17.24
C GLN A 13 1.01 -2.34 16.11
N ILE A 14 1.30 -2.72 14.85
CA ILE A 14 0.45 -2.37 13.71
C ILE A 14 -0.84 -3.19 13.71
N LYS A 15 -0.80 -4.46 14.13
CA LYS A 15 -2.02 -5.27 14.26
C LYS A 15 -3.02 -4.67 15.24
N GLN A 16 -2.53 -3.95 16.25
CA GLN A 16 -3.33 -3.20 17.21
C GLN A 16 -3.82 -1.85 16.68
N LEU A 17 -3.42 -1.40 15.49
CA LEU A 17 -4.04 -0.24 14.84
C LEU A 17 -5.43 -0.65 14.37
N ASP A 18 -6.40 -0.40 15.23
CA ASP A 18 -7.83 -0.47 14.94
C ASP A 18 -8.38 0.95 14.81
N ASN A 19 -9.36 1.14 13.94
CA ASN A 19 -10.00 2.43 13.70
C ASN A 19 -10.75 2.93 14.94
N HIS A 20 -11.14 2.03 15.85
CA HIS A 20 -11.67 2.42 17.16
C HIS A 20 -10.65 3.15 18.05
N ILE A 21 -9.35 2.90 17.88
CA ILE A 21 -8.29 3.52 18.68
C ILE A 21 -7.89 4.88 18.10
N LEU A 22 -7.92 5.01 16.77
CA LEU A 22 -7.54 6.23 16.06
C LEU A 22 -8.65 6.68 15.09
N PRO A 23 -9.85 7.04 15.60
CA PRO A 23 -11.03 7.31 14.77
C PRO A 23 -10.86 8.52 13.84
N TYR A 24 -9.88 9.38 14.10
CA TYR A 24 -9.61 10.58 13.29
C TYR A 24 -8.29 10.51 12.52
N LEU A 25 -7.72 9.31 12.34
CA LEU A 25 -6.46 9.14 11.64
C LEU A 25 -6.57 9.56 10.17
N LYS A 26 -5.95 10.70 9.83
CA LYS A 26 -5.89 11.21 8.45
C LYS A 26 -4.60 10.83 7.73
N HIS A 27 -3.53 10.56 8.47
CA HIS A 27 -2.21 10.35 7.91
C HIS A 27 -1.55 9.14 8.56
N LEU A 28 -1.23 8.13 7.77
CA LEU A 28 -0.50 6.94 8.21
C LEU A 28 0.82 6.83 7.47
N SER A 29 1.92 6.67 8.20
CA SER A 29 3.22 6.35 7.63
C SER A 29 3.86 5.19 8.38
N ILE A 30 4.16 4.13 7.65
CA ILE A 30 4.85 2.94 8.14
C ILE A 30 6.17 2.84 7.38
N GLN A 31 7.26 3.24 8.02
CA GLN A 31 8.61 3.28 7.43
C GLN A 31 9.49 2.14 7.95
N ASN A 32 10.55 1.83 7.19
CA ASN A 32 11.62 0.90 7.60
C ASN A 32 11.17 -0.51 8.01
N MET A 33 10.00 -0.91 7.56
CA MET A 33 9.52 -2.26 7.75
C MET A 33 10.16 -3.17 6.70
N HIS A 34 11.03 -4.08 7.16
CA HIS A 34 11.64 -5.13 6.34
C HIS A 34 10.67 -6.31 6.17
N LEU A 35 9.43 -6.01 5.79
CA LEU A 35 8.36 -6.99 5.62
C LEU A 35 8.49 -7.79 4.30
N SER A 36 9.72 -7.94 3.81
CA SER A 36 10.01 -8.41 2.44
C SER A 36 9.48 -9.81 2.12
N LEU A 37 9.08 -10.60 3.13
CA LEU A 37 8.71 -12.01 2.97
C LEU A 37 7.61 -12.50 3.92
N SER A 38 7.06 -11.66 4.80
CA SER A 38 6.05 -12.13 5.75
C SER A 38 4.68 -12.22 5.07
N THR A 39 4.05 -13.38 5.16
CA THR A 39 2.63 -13.67 4.82
C THR A 39 1.62 -12.71 5.45
N ASP A 40 2.09 -11.89 6.38
CA ASP A 40 1.39 -10.93 7.21
C ASP A 40 1.15 -9.53 6.61
N LEU A 41 1.85 -9.17 5.53
CA LEU A 41 1.70 -7.86 4.89
C LEU A 41 0.33 -7.65 4.22
N PRO A 42 -0.24 -8.66 3.53
CA PRO A 42 -1.61 -8.60 3.01
C PRO A 42 -2.62 -8.21 4.09
N ASP A 43 -2.47 -8.68 5.32
CA ASP A 43 -3.40 -8.39 6.43
C ASP A 43 -3.35 -6.91 6.83
N ILE A 44 -2.17 -6.29 6.87
CA ILE A 44 -2.02 -4.87 7.19
C ILE A 44 -2.65 -4.00 6.10
N CYS A 45 -2.37 -4.31 4.84
CA CYS A 45 -3.01 -3.61 3.73
C CYS A 45 -4.52 -3.80 3.79
N ASN A 46 -5.02 -5.02 4.00
CA ASN A 46 -6.46 -5.26 4.09
C ASN A 46 -7.11 -4.48 5.26
N LYS A 47 -6.43 -4.31 6.40
CA LYS A 47 -6.92 -3.46 7.50
C LYS A 47 -6.88 -1.97 7.19
N ILE A 48 -5.79 -1.47 6.60
CA ILE A 48 -5.67 -0.04 6.25
C ILE A 48 -6.70 0.33 5.18
N PHE A 49 -6.86 -0.56 4.20
CA PHE A 49 -7.75 -0.39 3.04
C PHE A 49 -9.13 -1.05 3.27
N SER A 50 -9.47 -1.46 4.50
CA SER A 50 -10.85 -1.77 4.88
C SER A 50 -11.61 -0.47 5.11
N ASN A 51 -12.92 -0.49 4.84
CA ASN A 51 -13.82 0.67 4.89
C ASN A 51 -13.91 1.33 6.28
N ASP A 52 -13.31 0.72 7.29
CA ASP A 52 -13.23 1.25 8.65
C ASP A 52 -12.32 2.48 8.76
N SER A 53 -11.38 2.65 7.81
CA SER A 53 -10.43 3.78 7.78
C SER A 53 -10.97 4.98 6.97
N SER A 54 -12.24 5.32 7.16
CA SER A 54 -12.98 6.27 6.31
C SER A 54 -12.40 7.70 6.30
N HIS A 55 -11.55 8.06 7.27
CA HIS A 55 -10.94 9.38 7.39
C HIS A 55 -9.52 9.48 6.82
N LEU A 56 -8.92 8.37 6.38
CA LEU A 56 -7.53 8.34 5.95
C LEU A 56 -7.32 9.08 4.63
N GLN A 57 -6.56 10.17 4.67
CA GLN A 57 -6.28 11.03 3.51
C GLN A 57 -4.94 10.73 2.86
N SER A 58 -3.95 10.27 3.63
CA SER A 58 -2.66 9.87 3.10
C SER A 58 -2.11 8.61 3.75
N CYS A 59 -1.57 7.71 2.93
CA CYS A 59 -0.90 6.49 3.37
C CYS A 59 0.49 6.39 2.74
N PHE A 60 1.50 6.13 3.58
CA PHE A 60 2.89 5.96 3.17
C PHE A 60 3.45 4.64 3.72
N LEU A 61 3.52 3.62 2.88
CA LEU A 61 4.13 2.33 3.19
C LEU A 61 5.58 2.29 2.68
N SER A 62 6.40 1.50 3.37
CA SER A 62 7.81 1.27 3.07
C SER A 62 8.03 0.86 1.60
N ASN A 63 9.16 1.27 1.03
CA ASN A 63 9.56 0.89 -0.32
C ASN A 63 9.70 -0.63 -0.51
N LYS A 64 9.88 -1.37 0.59
CA LYS A 64 10.04 -2.84 0.60
C LYS A 64 8.71 -3.59 0.76
N THR A 65 7.59 -2.89 0.90
CA THR A 65 6.24 -3.47 0.99
C THR A 65 5.84 -4.03 -0.37
N ILE A 66 5.55 -5.34 -0.46
CA ILE A 66 5.09 -5.95 -1.71
C ILE A 66 3.57 -6.16 -1.68
N ILE A 67 2.85 -5.49 -2.57
CA ILE A 67 1.40 -5.65 -2.73
C ILE A 67 1.16 -6.51 -3.98
N LYS A 68 0.97 -7.82 -3.79
CA LYS A 68 0.80 -8.80 -4.88
C LYS A 68 -0.66 -9.03 -5.29
N ARG A 69 -1.58 -8.96 -4.32
CA ARG A 69 -3.03 -9.10 -4.53
C ARG A 69 -3.77 -8.19 -3.58
N THR A 70 -4.66 -7.39 -4.12
CA THR A 70 -5.56 -6.47 -3.40
C THR A 70 -6.98 -7.01 -3.49
N GLN A 71 -7.17 -8.29 -3.16
CA GLN A 71 -8.43 -8.98 -3.50
C GLN A 71 -9.68 -8.38 -2.84
N GLN A 72 -9.56 -7.43 -1.91
CA GLN A 72 -10.70 -6.80 -1.24
C GLN A 72 -10.47 -5.33 -0.82
N TRP A 73 -9.74 -4.53 -1.59
CA TRP A 73 -9.70 -3.08 -1.29
C TRP A 73 -11.08 -2.48 -1.51
N MET A 74 -11.75 -2.11 -0.42
CA MET A 74 -13.01 -1.38 -0.50
C MET A 74 -12.77 0.04 -1.02
N GLN A 75 -13.84 0.70 -1.45
CA GLN A 75 -13.78 2.09 -1.90
C GLN A 75 -13.26 3.00 -0.76
N MET A 76 -12.16 3.70 -1.01
CA MET A 76 -11.54 4.68 -0.13
C MET A 76 -11.65 6.09 -0.74
N PRO A 77 -12.83 6.73 -0.65
CA PRO A 77 -13.04 8.04 -1.25
C PRO A 77 -12.28 9.16 -0.53
N SER A 78 -11.82 8.95 0.71
CA SER A 78 -11.06 9.95 1.45
C SER A 78 -9.57 9.97 1.08
N LEU A 79 -9.03 8.88 0.52
CA LEU A 79 -7.61 8.75 0.25
C LEU A 79 -7.22 9.60 -0.96
N ARG A 80 -6.29 10.54 -0.73
CA ARG A 80 -5.78 11.49 -1.74
C ARG A 80 -4.32 11.24 -2.09
N VAL A 81 -3.55 10.69 -1.16
CA VAL A 81 -2.12 10.44 -1.36
C VAL A 81 -1.78 9.01 -0.96
N LEU A 82 -1.20 8.27 -1.89
CA LEU A 82 -0.71 6.93 -1.65
C LEU A 82 0.74 6.81 -2.08
N LYS A 83 1.59 6.38 -1.15
CA LYS A 83 2.94 5.93 -1.43
C LYS A 83 3.09 4.51 -0.94
N VAL A 84 3.48 3.61 -1.83
CA VAL A 84 3.71 2.21 -1.50
C VAL A 84 5.03 1.74 -2.08
N GLY A 85 5.46 0.55 -1.66
CA GLY A 85 6.64 -0.10 -2.20
C GLY A 85 6.36 -0.77 -3.54
N LEU A 86 6.78 -2.02 -3.63
CA LEU A 86 6.65 -2.88 -4.80
C LEU A 86 5.19 -3.25 -5.04
N ILE A 87 4.63 -2.82 -6.16
CA ILE A 87 3.30 -3.26 -6.60
C ILE A 87 3.36 -3.79 -8.02
N ASN A 88 2.45 -4.70 -8.33
CA ASN A 88 2.24 -5.16 -9.69
C ASN A 88 1.14 -4.38 -10.42
N LEU A 89 0.95 -4.69 -11.71
CA LEU A 89 -0.03 -3.99 -12.53
C LEU A 89 -1.47 -4.29 -12.09
N LEU A 90 -1.73 -5.48 -11.53
CA LEU A 90 -3.03 -5.81 -10.93
C LEU A 90 -3.33 -4.94 -9.70
N ALA A 91 -2.39 -4.81 -8.77
CA ALA A 91 -2.51 -3.96 -7.60
C ALA A 91 -2.61 -2.48 -7.99
N TYR A 92 -1.92 -2.06 -9.05
CA TYR A 92 -2.10 -0.72 -9.62
C TYR A 92 -3.55 -0.49 -10.08
N LYS A 93 -4.13 -1.38 -10.92
CA LYS A 93 -5.51 -1.24 -11.40
C LYS A 93 -6.53 -1.24 -10.25
N ALA A 94 -6.33 -2.10 -9.26
CA ALA A 94 -7.17 -2.15 -8.08
C ALA A 94 -7.06 -0.87 -7.25
N THR A 95 -5.85 -0.34 -7.06
CA THR A 95 -5.64 0.94 -6.38
C THR A 95 -6.45 2.06 -7.04
N LEU A 96 -6.37 2.17 -8.37
CA LEU A 96 -7.12 3.17 -9.12
C LEU A 96 -8.63 3.01 -8.99
N SER A 97 -9.11 1.77 -8.94
CA SER A 97 -10.54 1.49 -8.83
C SER A 97 -11.06 1.74 -7.43
N SER A 98 -10.28 1.46 -6.39
CA SER A 98 -10.66 1.61 -4.99
C SER A 98 -10.47 3.03 -4.47
N CYS A 99 -9.61 3.88 -5.06
CA CYS A 99 -9.29 5.21 -4.54
C CYS A 99 -9.73 6.33 -5.49
N PRO A 100 -11.04 6.59 -5.66
CA PRO A 100 -11.54 7.46 -6.74
C PRO A 100 -11.05 8.92 -6.64
N ASN A 101 -10.72 9.40 -5.44
CA ASN A 101 -10.21 10.75 -5.20
C ASN A 101 -8.68 10.82 -5.06
N LEU A 102 -7.98 9.76 -5.49
CA LEU A 102 -6.52 9.72 -5.42
C LEU A 102 -5.93 10.81 -6.31
N TYR A 103 -5.22 11.73 -5.68
CA TYR A 103 -4.56 12.87 -6.31
C TYR A 103 -3.09 12.58 -6.62
N SER A 104 -2.40 11.88 -5.71
CA SER A 104 -1.00 11.51 -5.86
C SER A 104 -0.77 10.04 -5.57
N PHE A 105 -0.11 9.36 -6.52
CA PHE A 105 0.26 7.96 -6.37
C PHE A 105 1.75 7.75 -6.67
N LYS A 106 2.46 7.14 -5.73
CA LYS A 106 3.87 6.78 -5.86
C LYS A 106 4.10 5.33 -5.52
N PHE A 107 4.77 4.60 -6.39
CA PHE A 107 5.09 3.20 -6.16
C PHE A 107 6.37 2.78 -6.86
N ILE A 108 6.87 1.61 -6.48
CA ILE A 108 7.94 0.91 -7.17
C ILE A 108 7.29 -0.23 -7.97
N THR A 109 7.55 -0.29 -9.27
CA THR A 109 7.09 -1.41 -10.09
C THR A 109 8.16 -2.50 -10.09
N PHE A 110 7.73 -3.76 -10.10
CA PHE A 110 8.59 -4.88 -10.48
C PHE A 110 8.09 -5.47 -11.79
N VAL A 111 8.97 -6.17 -12.50
CA VAL A 111 8.64 -6.80 -13.79
C VAL A 111 7.73 -7.99 -13.52
N GLU A 112 6.53 -7.98 -14.11
CA GLU A 112 5.70 -9.17 -14.26
C GLU A 112 5.79 -9.70 -15.68
N THR A 113 5.65 -11.01 -15.83
CA THR A 113 5.63 -11.71 -17.13
C THR A 113 4.34 -11.45 -17.91
N GLU A 114 3.29 -10.98 -17.24
CA GLU A 114 1.99 -10.72 -17.84
C GLU A 114 1.63 -9.24 -17.70
N ILE A 115 1.40 -8.57 -18.82
CA ILE A 115 0.93 -7.19 -18.88
C ILE A 115 -0.58 -7.23 -19.08
N PRO A 116 -1.41 -6.97 -18.05
CA PRO A 116 -2.85 -6.99 -18.26
C PRO A 116 -3.26 -5.85 -19.20
N SER A 117 -4.01 -6.20 -20.24
CA SER A 117 -4.54 -5.28 -21.25
C SER A 117 -5.36 -4.17 -20.59
N GLU A 118 -5.03 -2.92 -20.92
CA GLU A 118 -5.76 -1.69 -20.58
C GLU A 118 -5.65 -1.15 -19.14
N ILE A 119 -5.03 0.01 -19.01
CA ILE A 119 -5.14 0.89 -17.84
C ILE A 119 -6.29 1.87 -18.11
N LYS A 120 -7.32 1.86 -17.26
CA LYS A 120 -8.41 2.83 -17.35
C LYS A 120 -7.94 4.23 -16.92
N SER A 121 -8.51 5.26 -17.54
CA SER A 121 -8.29 6.64 -17.13
C SER A 121 -8.72 6.88 -15.68
N HIS A 122 -7.90 7.60 -14.90
CA HIS A 122 -8.20 8.00 -13.54
C HIS A 122 -8.21 9.53 -13.44
N LEU A 123 -9.40 10.13 -13.40
CA LEU A 123 -9.61 11.56 -13.64
C LEU A 123 -8.99 12.49 -12.58
N ASN A 124 -8.73 11.98 -11.38
CA ASN A 124 -8.26 12.80 -10.26
C ASN A 124 -6.74 12.75 -10.01
N ILE A 125 -5.99 11.84 -10.67
CA ILE A 125 -4.55 11.76 -10.47
C ILE A 125 -3.89 12.95 -11.16
N LYS A 126 -3.22 13.80 -10.38
CA LYS A 126 -2.39 14.90 -10.90
C LYS A 126 -0.90 14.63 -10.76
N ARG A 127 -0.52 13.65 -9.94
CA ARG A 127 0.88 13.28 -9.71
C ARG A 127 1.07 11.77 -9.63
N LEU A 128 1.69 11.20 -10.65
CA LEU A 128 2.06 9.79 -10.70
C LEU A 128 3.59 9.66 -10.68
N ILE A 129 4.14 8.87 -9.76
CA ILE A 129 5.58 8.60 -9.69
C ILE A 129 5.78 7.08 -9.71
N LEU A 130 6.36 6.59 -10.79
CA LEU A 130 6.81 5.22 -10.92
C LEU A 130 8.32 5.18 -10.72
N LYS A 131 8.79 4.25 -9.90
CA LYS A 131 10.21 3.90 -9.80
C LYS A 131 10.37 2.45 -10.22
N ASN A 132 11.46 2.14 -10.91
CA ASN A 132 11.83 0.76 -11.18
C ASN A 132 12.87 0.32 -10.16
N ASP A 133 12.67 -0.86 -9.55
CA ASP A 133 13.70 -1.49 -8.72
C ASP A 133 14.53 -2.42 -9.61
N TYR A 134 15.59 -1.88 -10.21
CA TYR A 134 16.61 -2.70 -10.85
C TYR A 134 17.52 -3.33 -9.78
N PHE A 135 16.97 -4.19 -8.93
CA PHE A 135 17.74 -5.08 -8.06
C PHE A 135 17.56 -6.54 -8.51
N PHE A 136 17.91 -6.81 -9.76
CA PHE A 136 18.58 -8.06 -10.10
C PHE A 136 20.06 -7.73 -10.19
N LYS A 137 20.78 -7.81 -9.06
CA LYS A 137 22.22 -8.05 -9.14
C LYS A 137 22.39 -9.54 -9.44
N SER A 138 22.94 -9.78 -10.62
CA SER A 138 23.74 -10.93 -11.06
C SER A 138 24.33 -11.77 -9.92
#